data_AF-A0A944NR99-F1
#
_entry.id   AF-A0A944NR99-F1
#
_cell.length_a   1.000
_cell.length_b   1.000
_cell.length_c   1.000
_cell.angle_alpha   90.00
_cell.angle_beta   90.00
_cell.angle_gamma   90.00
#
_symmetry.space_group_name_H-M   'P 1'
#
loop_
_entity.id
_entity.type
_entity.pdbx_description
1 polymer ?
#
loop_
_entity_poly.entity_id
_entity_poly.type
_entity_poly.pdbx_seq_one_letter_code
_entity_poly.pdbx_strand_id
1 'polypeptide(L)'
;MADTQADPRQPLFVVHGTGGRLELWEDQLRLRKYSIINSLINLFGFGFGKVSKSIGLRQISSVTIVQPMLFPNFITFTYPGSPVSTGSLLQDALAENALLMNFFDNRGFFELKDRMDALCHDADDLVG
;
A
#
# COMPACT_ATOMS: atom_id res chain seq x y z
N MET A 1 -24.02 1.47 0.61
CA MET A 1 -23.31 2.71 0.25
C MET A 1 -22.40 3.03 1.42
N ALA A 2 -21.10 2.78 1.32
CA ALA A 2 -20.18 3.06 2.42
C ALA A 2 -19.65 4.48 2.23
N ASP A 3 -20.02 5.36 3.16
CA ASP A 3 -19.58 6.73 3.24
C ASP A 3 -18.05 6.80 3.14
N THR A 4 -17.57 7.43 2.06
CA THR A 4 -16.25 8.05 2.09
C THR A 4 -16.42 9.25 3.00
N GLN A 5 -16.20 9.05 4.29
CA GLN A 5 -16.07 10.13 5.25
C GLN A 5 -14.90 11.01 4.76
N ALA A 6 -15.26 12.12 4.12
CA ALA A 6 -14.32 13.11 3.65
C ALA A 6 -13.74 13.79 4.89
N ASP A 7 -12.63 13.23 5.37
CA ASP A 7 -11.78 13.86 6.35
C ASP A 7 -11.35 15.23 5.78
N PRO A 8 -11.63 16.35 6.46
CA PRO A 8 -11.34 17.70 5.94
C PRO A 8 -9.84 17.99 5.83
N ARG A 9 -8.97 17.13 6.39
CA ARG A 9 -7.53 17.24 6.21
C ARG A 9 -7.15 16.77 4.81
N GLN A 10 -6.21 17.45 4.18
CA GLN A 10 -5.68 17.01 2.89
C GLN A 10 -4.59 15.96 3.13
N PRO A 11 -4.53 14.90 2.31
CA PRO A 11 -3.42 13.96 2.37
C PRO A 11 -2.12 14.73 2.07
N LEU A 12 -1.08 14.47 2.88
CA LEU A 12 0.26 15.05 2.69
C LEU A 12 0.87 14.63 1.37
N PHE A 13 0.57 13.41 0.93
CA PHE A 13 1.07 12.87 -0.32
C PHE A 13 0.09 11.84 -0.88
N VAL A 14 -0.09 11.83 -2.20
CA VAL A 14 -0.98 10.88 -2.87
C VAL A 14 -0.28 10.28 -4.08
N VAL A 15 -0.26 8.96 -4.14
CA VAL A 15 0.31 8.20 -5.25
C VAL A 15 -0.78 7.34 -5.87
N HIS A 16 -0.91 7.42 -7.19
CA HIS A 16 -1.84 6.60 -7.95
C HIS A 16 -1.09 5.42 -8.58
N GLY A 17 -1.65 4.23 -8.42
CA GLY A 17 -1.19 3.00 -9.06
C GLY A 17 -2.25 2.42 -9.97
N THR A 18 -1.89 1.39 -10.74
CA THR A 18 -2.81 0.70 -11.65
C THR A 18 -3.97 0.04 -10.90
N GLY A 19 -3.73 -0.34 -9.63
CA GLY A 19 -4.67 -1.07 -8.79
C GLY A 19 -5.49 -0.23 -7.81
N GLY A 20 -5.19 1.07 -7.69
CA GLY A 20 -5.63 1.84 -6.53
C GLY A 20 -4.82 3.11 -6.33
N ARG A 21 -4.88 3.65 -5.12
CA ARG A 21 -4.04 4.77 -4.70
C ARG A 21 -3.63 4.63 -3.25
N LEU A 22 -2.49 5.22 -2.94
CA LEU A 22 -1.97 5.40 -1.59
C LEU A 22 -2.12 6.87 -1.21
N GLU A 23 -2.65 7.10 -0.03
CA GLU A 23 -2.76 8.42 0.56
C GLU A 23 -1.97 8.41 1.86
N LEU A 24 -0.91 9.21 1.93
CA LEU A 24 -0.16 9.45 3.16
C LEU A 24 -0.83 10.60 3.92
N TRP A 25 -1.21 10.33 5.15
CA TRP A 25 -1.72 11.30 6.11
C TRP A 25 -0.70 11.50 7.23
N GLU A 26 -0.93 12.47 8.11
CA GLU A 26 -0.03 12.78 9.24
C GLU A 26 0.18 11.59 10.19
N ASP A 27 -0.85 10.76 10.38
CA ASP A 27 -0.89 9.69 11.37
C ASP A 27 -1.06 8.28 10.76
N GLN A 28 -1.44 8.20 9.50
CA GLN A 28 -1.81 6.93 8.85
C GLN A 28 -1.50 6.91 7.36
N LEU A 29 -1.27 5.72 6.83
CA LEU A 29 -1.28 5.44 5.41
C LEU A 29 -2.63 4.81 5.04
N ARG A 30 -3.34 5.39 4.07
CA ARG A 30 -4.57 4.81 3.52
C ARG A 30 -4.29 4.19 2.17
N LEU A 31 -4.56 2.88 2.09
CA LEU A 31 -4.48 2.09 0.87
C LEU A 31 -5.89 1.88 0.33
N ARG A 32 -6.16 2.40 -0.87
CA ARG A 32 -7.46 2.29 -1.53
C ARG A 32 -7.32 1.51 -2.83
N LYS A 33 -7.84 0.28 -2.89
CA LYS A 33 -7.87 -0.50 -4.13
C LYS A 33 -9.16 -0.26 -4.93
N TYR A 34 -9.03 -0.12 -6.24
CA TYR A 34 -10.18 -0.02 -7.15
C TYR A 34 -10.77 -1.41 -7.46
N SER A 35 -12.07 -1.45 -7.78
CA SER A 35 -12.83 -2.70 -8.03
C SER A 35 -12.31 -3.59 -9.17
N ILE A 36 -11.46 -3.10 -10.07
CA ILE A 36 -10.86 -3.95 -11.12
C ILE A 36 -9.95 -5.03 -10.52
N ILE A 37 -9.23 -4.70 -9.45
CA ILE A 37 -8.49 -5.72 -8.70
C ILE A 37 -9.45 -6.71 -8.04
N ASN A 38 -10.60 -6.25 -7.53
CA ASN A 38 -11.64 -7.14 -7.00
C ASN A 38 -12.14 -8.13 -8.08
N SER A 39 -12.27 -7.72 -9.34
CA SER A 39 -12.62 -8.63 -10.44
C SER A 39 -11.53 -9.66 -10.73
N LEU A 40 -10.25 -9.28 -10.71
CA LEU A 40 -9.13 -10.22 -10.86
C LEU A 40 -9.05 -11.18 -9.67
N ILE A 41 -9.12 -10.65 -8.45
CA ILE A 41 -9.16 -11.39 -7.18
C ILE A 41 -10.29 -12.42 -7.20
N ASN A 42 -11.50 -12.02 -7.61
CA ASN A 42 -12.65 -12.92 -7.71
C ASN A 42 -12.49 -13.96 -8.84
N LEU A 43 -11.83 -13.60 -9.95
CA LEU A 43 -11.51 -14.54 -11.04
C LEU A 43 -10.46 -15.59 -10.62
N PHE A 44 -9.53 -15.23 -9.73
CA PHE A 44 -8.52 -16.13 -9.16
C PHE A 44 -8.97 -16.81 -7.86
N GLY A 45 -10.24 -16.69 -7.46
CA GLY A 45 -10.80 -17.37 -6.28
C GLY A 45 -10.37 -16.79 -4.93
N PHE A 46 -9.71 -15.62 -4.92
CA PHE A 46 -9.42 -14.89 -3.70
C PHE A 46 -10.64 -14.03 -3.37
N GLY A 47 -11.28 -14.24 -2.22
CA GLY A 47 -12.49 -13.50 -1.84
C GLY A 47 -12.14 -12.26 -1.02
N PHE A 48 -11.56 -11.22 -1.63
CA PHE A 48 -11.31 -9.95 -0.93
C PHE A 48 -12.16 -8.85 -1.54
N GLY A 49 -13.17 -8.38 -0.79
CA GLY A 49 -14.04 -7.25 -1.17
C GLY A 49 -13.27 -5.94 -1.33
N LYS A 50 -13.93 -4.83 -1.66
CA LYS A 50 -13.30 -3.48 -1.77
C LYS A 50 -12.42 -3.20 -0.54
N VAL A 51 -11.10 -3.36 -0.69
CA VAL A 51 -10.13 -3.15 0.38
C VAL A 51 -9.75 -1.68 0.39
N SER A 52 -10.38 -0.92 1.29
CA SER A 52 -9.83 0.32 1.80
C SER A 52 -9.25 0.01 3.17
N LYS A 53 -7.93 0.12 3.32
CA LYS A 53 -7.24 -0.17 4.57
C LYS A 53 -6.51 1.07 5.04
N SER A 54 -6.74 1.46 6.29
CA SER A 54 -5.99 2.50 6.97
C SER A 54 -5.01 1.83 7.93
N ILE A 55 -3.74 2.16 7.82
CA ILE A 55 -2.66 1.59 8.63
C ILE A 55 -2.00 2.76 9.37
N GLY A 56 -1.94 2.73 10.70
CA GLY A 56 -1.26 3.79 11.45
C GLY A 56 0.22 3.81 11.09
N LEU A 57 0.82 4.98 10.85
CA LEU A 57 2.23 5.07 10.44
C LEU A 57 3.18 4.41 11.44
N ARG A 58 2.90 4.58 12.74
CA ARG A 58 3.66 3.94 13.84
C ARG A 58 3.56 2.41 13.86
N GLN A 59 2.60 1.83 13.16
CA GLN A 59 2.43 0.38 13.06
C GLN A 59 3.16 -0.21 11.85
N ILE A 60 3.60 0.63 10.91
CA ILE A 60 4.29 0.17 9.71
C ILE A 60 5.74 -0.11 10.10
N SER A 61 6.12 -1.37 10.01
CA SER A 61 7.48 -1.82 10.32
C SER A 61 8.39 -1.77 9.09
N SER A 62 7.83 -1.93 7.88
CA SER A 62 8.61 -1.91 6.64
C SER A 62 7.73 -1.60 5.44
N VAL A 63 8.36 -0.98 4.44
CA VAL A 63 7.81 -0.74 3.11
C VAL A 63 8.73 -1.34 2.06
N THR A 64 8.23 -2.29 1.28
CA THR A 64 9.03 -3.01 0.29
C THR A 64 8.46 -2.80 -1.10
N ILE A 65 9.32 -2.38 -2.04
CA ILE A 65 8.98 -2.33 -3.47
C ILE A 65 9.53 -3.59 -4.13
N VAL A 66 8.65 -4.34 -4.78
CA VAL A 66 8.98 -5.58 -5.49
C VAL A 66 8.88 -5.33 -6.99
N GLN A 67 10.00 -5.56 -7.70
CA GLN A 67 10.12 -5.34 -9.15
C GLN A 67 10.42 -6.63 -9.90
N PRO A 68 9.43 -7.51 -10.08
CA PRO A 68 9.61 -8.75 -10.82
C PRO A 68 9.77 -8.49 -12.32
N MET A 69 10.64 -9.25 -13.00
CA MET A 69 10.89 -9.03 -14.46
C MET A 69 9.68 -9.29 -15.35
N LEU A 70 8.79 -10.21 -14.97
CA LEU A 70 7.67 -10.70 -15.80
C LEU A 70 6.28 -10.33 -15.26
N PHE A 71 6.20 -9.61 -14.15
CA PHE A 71 4.94 -9.25 -13.50
C PHE A 71 4.89 -7.74 -13.21
N PRO A 72 3.69 -7.16 -12.98
CA PRO A 72 3.59 -5.77 -12.58
C PRO A 72 4.33 -5.50 -11.27
N ASN A 73 5.04 -4.38 -11.20
CA ASN A 73 5.67 -3.91 -9.96
C ASN A 73 4.59 -3.66 -8.90
N PHE A 74 4.91 -3.96 -7.66
CA PHE A 74 4.01 -3.72 -6.54
C PHE A 74 4.77 -3.31 -5.29
N ILE A 75 4.09 -2.56 -4.44
CA ILE A 75 4.59 -2.13 -3.13
C ILE A 75 3.83 -2.87 -2.05
N THR A 76 4.52 -3.32 -1.00
CA THR A 76 3.93 -4.04 0.15
C THR A 76 4.27 -3.34 1.45
N PHE A 77 3.30 -3.34 2.37
CA PHE A 77 3.43 -2.77 3.71
C PHE A 77 3.42 -3.88 4.75
N THR A 78 4.41 -3.88 5.64
CA THR A 78 4.51 -4.81 6.76
C THR A 78 4.09 -4.09 8.03
N TYR A 79 3.18 -4.69 8.78
CA TYR A 79 2.68 -4.18 10.06
C TYR A 79 2.19 -5.37 10.92
N PRO A 80 2.00 -5.21 12.24
CA PRO A 80 1.45 -6.27 13.08
C PRO A 80 0.13 -6.80 12.54
N GLY A 81 0.08 -8.08 12.17
CA GLY A 81 -1.10 -8.72 11.57
C GLY A 81 -1.25 -8.53 10.05
N SER A 82 -0.26 -7.97 9.35
CA SER A 82 -0.26 -7.94 7.88
C SER A 82 -0.12 -9.36 7.30
N PRO A 83 -0.75 -9.65 6.13
CA PRO A 83 -0.49 -10.89 5.41
C PRO A 83 1.00 -11.15 5.22
N VAL A 84 1.42 -12.38 5.53
CA VAL A 84 2.78 -12.85 5.30
C VAL A 84 3.01 -13.06 3.80
N SER A 85 4.22 -12.72 3.33
CA SER A 85 4.62 -13.03 1.96
C SER A 85 4.59 -14.54 1.76
N THR A 86 3.86 -14.96 0.73
CA THR A 86 3.65 -16.37 0.38
C THR A 86 4.73 -16.89 -0.56
N GLY A 87 5.58 -16.00 -1.10
CA GLY A 87 6.54 -16.30 -2.16
C GLY A 87 5.89 -16.38 -3.55
N SER A 88 4.55 -16.37 -3.64
CA SER A 88 3.83 -16.25 -4.89
C SER A 88 3.64 -14.78 -5.23
N LEU A 89 4.40 -14.29 -6.21
CA LEU A 89 4.38 -12.88 -6.63
C LEU A 89 2.97 -12.37 -6.92
N LEU A 90 2.12 -13.19 -7.53
CA LEU A 90 0.76 -12.79 -7.86
C LEU A 90 -0.12 -12.69 -6.61
N GLN A 91 0.01 -13.63 -5.67
CA GLN A 91 -0.76 -13.58 -4.42
C GLN A 91 -0.32 -12.39 -3.57
N ASP A 92 0.99 -12.19 -3.45
CA ASP A 92 1.56 -11.10 -2.67
C ASP A 92 1.21 -9.73 -3.27
N ALA A 93 1.18 -9.60 -4.60
CA ALA A 93 0.75 -8.37 -5.27
C ALA A 93 -0.74 -8.05 -5.08
N LEU A 94 -1.58 -9.08 -4.86
CA LEU A 94 -3.02 -8.94 -4.67
C LEU A 94 -3.41 -8.82 -3.19
N ALA A 95 -2.53 -9.17 -2.26
CA ALA A 95 -2.76 -9.11 -0.82
C ALA A 95 -3.20 -7.72 -0.34
N GLU A 96 -4.01 -7.66 0.72
CA GLU A 96 -4.59 -6.41 1.24
C GLU A 96 -3.56 -5.37 1.69
N ASN A 97 -2.33 -5.79 2.00
CA ASN A 97 -1.21 -4.94 2.36
C ASN A 97 -0.33 -4.55 1.16
N ALA A 98 -0.74 -4.88 -0.07
CA ALA A 98 0.02 -4.60 -1.28
C ALA A 98 -0.73 -3.68 -2.24
N LEU A 99 -0.04 -2.91 -3.06
CA LEU A 99 -0.63 -2.16 -4.17
C LEU A 99 0.20 -2.30 -5.44
N LEU A 100 -0.49 -2.58 -6.56
CA LEU A 100 0.13 -2.54 -7.88
C LEU A 100 0.53 -1.10 -8.23
N MET A 101 1.77 -0.95 -8.64
CA MET A 101 2.34 0.31 -9.09
C MET A 101 1.97 0.59 -10.55
N ASN A 102 2.51 1.65 -11.14
CA ASN A 102 2.31 1.94 -12.56
C ASN A 102 3.35 1.20 -13.40
N PHE A 103 3.02 0.94 -14.66
CA PHE A 103 3.97 0.33 -15.59
C PHE A 103 5.12 1.27 -15.95
N PHE A 104 4.85 2.59 -16.03
CA PHE A 104 5.80 3.56 -16.58
C PHE A 104 6.27 4.62 -15.56
N ASP A 105 5.39 5.09 -14.67
CA ASP A 105 5.76 6.12 -13.69
C ASP A 105 5.64 5.64 -12.25
N ASN A 106 6.79 5.23 -11.70
CA ASN A 106 6.92 4.71 -10.36
C ASN A 106 7.58 5.69 -9.39
N ARG A 107 7.93 6.90 -9.84
CA ARG A 107 8.70 7.88 -9.05
C ARG A 107 8.00 8.23 -7.74
N GLY A 108 6.68 8.44 -7.78
CA GLY A 108 5.90 8.73 -6.57
C GLY A 108 5.92 7.59 -5.54
N PHE A 109 6.04 6.33 -5.96
CA PHE A 109 6.13 5.20 -5.02
C PHE A 109 7.49 5.14 -4.32
N PHE A 110 8.57 5.44 -5.03
CA PHE A 110 9.90 5.56 -4.43
C PHE A 110 9.96 6.74 -3.48
N GLU A 111 9.42 7.89 -3.87
CA GLU A 111 9.34 9.06 -2.99
C GLU A 111 8.51 8.79 -1.73
N LEU A 112 7.39 8.06 -1.87
CA LEU A 112 6.60 7.62 -0.71
C LEU A 112 7.43 6.72 0.22
N LYS A 113 8.17 5.76 -0.34
CA LYS A 113 9.05 4.88 0.43
C LYS A 113 10.11 5.69 1.17
N ASP A 114 10.81 6.59 0.49
CA ASP A 114 11.87 7.41 1.09
C ASP A 114 11.33 8.28 2.23
N ARG A 115 10.13 8.86 2.07
CA ARG A 115 9.46 9.62 3.14
C ARG A 115 9.09 8.73 4.33
N MET A 116 8.62 7.51 4.08
CA MET A 116 8.27 6.58 5.14
C MET A 116 9.50 6.05 5.88
N ASP A 117 10.58 5.77 5.17
CA ASP A 117 11.85 5.34 5.76
C ASP A 117 12.43 6.45 6.65
N ALA A 118 12.36 7.71 6.22
CA ALA A 118 12.76 8.86 7.04
C ALA A 118 11.93 8.96 8.33
N LEU A 119 10.61 8.78 8.24
CA LEU A 119 9.72 8.80 9.40
C LEU A 119 9.97 7.62 10.36
N CYS A 120 10.35 6.45 9.84
CA CYS A 120 10.74 5.32 10.67
C CYS A 120 12.10 5.54 11.34
N HIS A 121 13.07 6.14 10.65
CA HIS A 121 14.40 6.41 11.19
C HIS A 121 14.37 7.45 12.32
N ASP A 122 13.62 8.55 12.14
CA ASP A 122 13.45 9.59 13.17
C ASP A 122 12.80 9.03 14.47
N ALA A 123 11.98 7.98 14.34
CA ALA A 123 11.37 7.33 15.50
C ALA A 123 12.38 6.48 16.31
N ASP A 124 13.41 5.93 15.66
CA ASP A 124 14.46 5.17 16.32
C ASP A 124 15.48 6.10 17.02
N ASP A 125 15.76 7.28 16.46
CA ASP A 125 16.66 8.28 17.04
C ASP A 125 16.12 8.95 18.33
N LEU A 126 14.81 8.94 18.56
CA LEU A 126 14.18 9.47 19.78
C LEU A 126 14.18 8.48 20.95
N VAL A 127 14.64 7.25 20.74
CA VAL A 127 14.72 6.18 21.75
C VAL A 127 16.18 5.85 22.13
N GLY A 128 17.15 6.55 21.53
CA GLY A 128 18.59 6.45 21.81
C GLY A 128 19.07 7.26 23.00
#